data_AF-A0A956DTM0-F1
#
_entry.id   AF-A0A956DTM0-F1
#
_cell.length_a   1.000
_cell.length_b   1.000
_cell.length_c   1.000
_cell.angle_alpha   90.00
_cell.angle_beta   90.00
_cell.angle_gamma   90.00
#
_symmetry.space_group_name_H-M   'P 1'
#
loop_
_entity.id
_entity.type
_entity.pdbx_description
1 polymer ?
#
loop_
_entity_poly.entity_id
_entity_poly.type
_entity_poly.pdbx_seq_one_letter_code
_entity_poly.pdbx_strand_id
1 'polypeptide(L)'
;VEVVELEAVLAGVGEPAQDAAVRAALDGLPSGRASIACPLSRRWGRTLSAEYKSGACHAGQYETSLVLAVEPGLVDERAAHGLPASTLSLSEGIAAGKTTFKALGMDQAYTGSPAKATREEGAEMLERLATMIVREVVEGLESLG
;
A
#
# COMPACT_ATOMS: atom_id res chain seq x y z
N VAL A 1 -20.22 26.85 7.11
CA VAL A 1 -19.41 25.62 7.03
C VAL A 1 -18.47 25.83 5.87
N GLU A 2 -17.28 26.36 6.12
CA GLU A 2 -16.23 26.39 5.10
C GLU A 2 -15.83 24.95 4.82
N VAL A 3 -15.88 24.57 3.54
CA VAL A 3 -15.42 23.27 3.07
C VAL A 3 -13.92 23.25 3.27
N VAL A 4 -13.44 22.45 4.21
CA VAL A 4 -12.00 22.15 4.34
C VAL A 4 -11.68 21.14 3.24
N GLU A 5 -11.07 21.60 2.15
CA GLU A 5 -10.55 20.71 1.11
C GLU A 5 -9.43 19.85 1.72
N LEU A 6 -9.71 18.56 1.87
CA LEU A 6 -8.76 17.56 2.34
C LEU A 6 -8.01 17.03 1.11
N GLU A 7 -6.88 17.65 0.75
CA GLU A 7 -6.25 17.45 -0.58
C GLU A 7 -5.37 16.20 -0.73
N ALA A 8 -5.10 15.41 0.32
CA ALA A 8 -4.30 14.20 0.13
C ALA A 8 -4.62 13.09 1.14
N VAL A 9 -4.99 11.92 0.62
CA VAL A 9 -4.95 10.63 1.32
C VAL A 9 -4.04 9.72 0.50
N LEU A 10 -2.84 9.42 1.00
CA LEU A 10 -1.94 8.47 0.34
C LEU A 10 -2.14 7.09 0.95
N ALA A 11 -2.96 6.24 0.33
CA ALA A 11 -3.07 4.83 0.70
C ALA A 11 -2.54 3.97 -0.45
N GLY A 12 -1.36 3.36 -0.28
CA GLY A 12 -0.77 2.50 -1.30
C GLY A 12 0.67 2.09 -1.01
N VAL A 13 1.18 1.14 -1.80
CA VAL A 13 2.60 0.74 -1.85
C VAL A 13 3.42 1.94 -2.32
N GLY A 14 3.85 2.75 -1.37
CA GLY A 14 4.66 3.94 -1.60
C GLY A 14 6.10 3.73 -1.16
N GLU A 15 7.03 4.41 -1.83
CA GLU A 15 8.44 4.42 -1.43
C GLU A 15 8.70 5.51 -0.37
N PRO A 16 9.73 5.37 0.48
CA PRO A 16 10.09 6.40 1.45
C PRO A 16 10.27 7.81 0.84
N ALA A 17 10.77 7.88 -0.40
CA ALA A 17 10.92 9.14 -1.13
C ALA A 17 9.57 9.81 -1.45
N GLN A 18 8.52 9.04 -1.72
CA GLN A 18 7.18 9.57 -1.99
C GLN A 18 6.53 10.10 -0.70
N ASP A 19 6.63 9.36 0.41
CA ASP A 19 6.16 9.85 1.72
C ASP A 19 6.89 11.14 2.12
N ALA A 20 8.21 11.20 1.94
CA ALA A 20 9.00 12.39 2.22
C ALA A 20 8.58 13.59 1.33
N ALA A 21 8.35 13.36 0.03
CA ALA A 21 7.91 14.41 -0.89
C ALA A 21 6.52 14.96 -0.51
N VAL A 22 5.58 14.08 -0.14
CA VAL A 22 4.26 14.51 0.34
C VAL A 22 4.38 15.32 1.63
N ARG A 23 5.16 14.85 2.62
CA ARG A 23 5.39 15.60 3.86
C ARG A 23 6.02 16.98 3.62
N ALA A 24 6.98 17.07 2.70
CA ALA A 24 7.60 18.34 2.34
C ALA A 24 6.59 19.30 1.70
N ALA A 25 5.64 18.80 0.90
CA ALA A 25 4.59 19.62 0.30
C ALA A 25 3.58 20.18 1.33
N LEU A 26 3.47 19.53 2.50
CA LEU A 26 2.60 20.00 3.59
C LEU A 26 3.31 20.94 4.58
N ASP A 27 4.61 21.19 4.39
CA ASP A 27 5.37 22.05 5.31
C ASP A 27 4.79 23.47 5.38
N GLY A 28 4.65 23.99 6.59
CA GLY A 28 4.03 25.30 6.84
C GLY A 28 2.49 25.34 6.84
N LEU A 29 1.79 24.23 6.52
CA LEU A 29 0.34 24.16 6.70
C LEU A 29 -0.03 24.07 8.19
N PRO A 30 -1.14 24.71 8.62
CA PRO A 30 -1.68 24.49 9.96
C PRO A 30 -2.01 23.02 10.22
N SER A 31 -1.85 22.57 11.47
CA SER A 31 -2.28 21.22 11.88
C SER A 31 -3.71 20.94 11.45
N GLY A 32 -3.96 19.73 10.94
CA GLY A 32 -5.29 19.28 10.53
C GLY A 32 -5.76 19.77 9.16
N ARG A 33 -5.06 20.73 8.52
CA ARG A 33 -5.33 21.10 7.12
C ARG A 33 -5.00 19.99 6.13
N ALA A 34 -4.10 19.09 6.50
CA ALA A 34 -3.77 17.90 5.75
C ALA A 34 -3.40 16.76 6.70
N SER A 35 -3.59 15.52 6.24
CA SER A 35 -3.28 14.32 7.01
C SER A 35 -2.65 13.27 6.09
N ILE A 36 -1.80 12.38 6.64
CA ILE A 36 -1.10 11.36 5.85
C ILE A 36 -1.30 9.98 6.47
N ALA A 37 -2.15 9.20 5.82
CA ALA A 37 -2.36 7.78 6.05
C ALA A 37 -1.22 6.89 5.51
N CYS A 38 -0.01 7.03 6.07
CA CYS A 38 1.16 6.35 5.52
C CYS A 38 1.33 4.92 6.07
N PRO A 39 1.26 3.87 5.22
CA PRO A 39 1.47 2.49 5.63
C PRO A 39 2.95 2.16 5.95
N LEU A 40 3.90 3.05 5.62
CA LEU A 40 5.30 2.93 6.05
C LEU A 40 5.53 3.40 7.49
N SER A 41 4.58 4.11 8.08
CA SER A 41 4.69 4.58 9.47
C SER A 41 4.65 3.40 10.45
N ARG A 42 5.32 3.54 11.61
CA ARG A 42 5.29 2.52 12.66
C ARG A 42 3.87 2.24 13.18
N ARG A 43 3.00 3.26 13.18
CA ARG A 43 1.60 3.18 13.62
C ARG A 43 0.83 2.19 12.72
N TRP A 44 0.97 2.35 11.41
CA TRP A 44 0.15 1.65 10.42
C TRP A 44 0.81 0.40 9.84
N GLY A 45 2.11 0.41 9.55
CA GLY A 45 2.80 -0.75 8.98
C GLY A 45 2.68 -2.00 9.85
N ARG A 46 2.50 -1.85 11.17
CA ARG A 46 2.28 -2.97 12.11
C ARG A 46 0.90 -3.63 11.95
N THR A 47 -0.09 -2.94 11.39
CA THR A 47 -1.45 -3.48 11.20
C THR A 47 -1.59 -4.27 9.90
N LEU A 48 -0.63 -4.19 8.97
CA LEU A 48 -0.72 -4.83 7.65
C LEU A 48 -0.28 -6.32 7.67
N SER A 49 -0.45 -7.02 6.54
CA SER A 49 -0.13 -8.45 6.42
C SER A 49 1.36 -8.73 6.55
N ALA A 50 1.70 -10.00 6.78
CA ALA A 50 3.10 -10.42 6.85
C ALA A 50 3.84 -10.18 5.52
N GLU A 51 3.18 -10.42 4.39
CA GLU A 51 3.78 -10.18 3.06
C GLU A 51 4.00 -8.69 2.80
N TYR A 52 3.08 -7.82 3.20
CA TYR A 52 3.31 -6.37 3.11
C TYR A 52 4.57 -5.97 3.89
N LYS A 53 4.69 -6.46 5.13
CA LYS A 53 5.81 -6.15 6.02
C LYS A 53 7.16 -6.67 5.53
N SER A 54 7.18 -7.70 4.68
CA SER A 54 8.43 -8.22 4.10
C SER A 54 8.93 -7.39 2.91
N GLY A 55 8.09 -6.51 2.34
CA GLY A 55 8.41 -5.75 1.12
C GLY A 55 8.27 -6.55 -0.18
N ALA A 56 7.85 -7.81 -0.10
CA ALA A 56 7.61 -8.70 -1.24
C ALA A 56 6.12 -8.70 -1.63
N CYS A 57 5.50 -7.53 -1.74
CA CYS A 57 4.04 -7.39 -1.87
C CYS A 57 3.56 -6.92 -3.25
N HIS A 58 4.45 -6.79 -4.23
CA HIS A 58 4.06 -6.33 -5.57
C HIS A 58 3.45 -7.46 -6.41
N ALA A 59 2.18 -7.31 -6.76
CA ALA A 59 1.33 -8.33 -7.36
C ALA A 59 1.34 -9.67 -6.60
N GLY A 60 1.68 -9.64 -5.30
CA GLY A 60 1.78 -10.81 -4.42
C GLY A 60 0.44 -11.24 -3.83
N GLN A 61 0.48 -11.96 -2.71
CA GLN A 61 -0.71 -12.34 -1.93
C GLN A 61 -1.53 -11.12 -1.51
N TYR A 62 -0.88 -10.04 -1.04
CA TYR A 62 -1.52 -8.82 -0.54
C TYR A 62 -2.33 -8.09 -1.62
N GLU A 63 -1.70 -7.67 -2.73
CA GLU A 63 -2.39 -6.93 -3.80
C GLU A 63 -3.41 -7.81 -4.53
N THR A 64 -3.09 -9.08 -4.79
CA THR A 64 -4.02 -10.01 -5.45
C THR A 64 -5.26 -10.24 -4.58
N SER A 65 -5.11 -10.35 -3.26
CA SER A 65 -6.25 -10.49 -2.34
C SER A 65 -7.16 -9.27 -2.37
N LEU A 66 -6.59 -8.05 -2.41
CA LEU A 66 -7.37 -6.81 -2.55
C LEU A 66 -8.21 -6.81 -3.84
N VAL A 67 -7.62 -7.19 -4.97
CA VAL A 67 -8.36 -7.28 -6.24
C VAL A 67 -9.44 -8.36 -6.18
N LEU A 68 -9.14 -9.55 -5.65
CA LEU A 68 -10.13 -10.62 -5.45
C LEU A 68 -11.33 -10.15 -4.62
N ALA A 69 -11.10 -9.33 -3.60
CA ALA A 69 -12.17 -8.78 -2.75
C ALA A 69 -13.09 -7.80 -3.48
N VAL A 70 -12.55 -6.93 -4.33
CA VAL A 70 -13.31 -5.86 -5.00
C VAL A 70 -13.87 -6.30 -6.33
N GLU A 71 -13.04 -6.86 -7.19
CA GLU A 71 -13.38 -7.22 -8.57
C GLU A 71 -12.64 -8.51 -8.97
N PRO A 72 -13.17 -9.68 -8.58
CA PRO A 72 -12.51 -10.96 -8.81
C PRO A 72 -12.35 -11.29 -10.30
N GLY A 73 -13.20 -10.72 -11.18
CA GLY A 73 -13.11 -10.95 -12.63
C GLY A 73 -11.82 -10.42 -13.27
N LEU A 74 -11.06 -9.57 -12.55
CA LEU A 74 -9.76 -9.05 -13.01
C LEU A 74 -8.57 -9.94 -12.63
N VAL A 75 -8.79 -11.01 -11.86
CA VAL A 75 -7.74 -11.97 -11.49
C VAL A 75 -7.90 -13.23 -12.34
N ASP A 76 -6.88 -13.55 -13.14
CA ASP A 76 -6.75 -14.90 -13.68
C ASP A 76 -6.28 -15.84 -12.57
N GLU A 77 -7.23 -16.38 -11.80
CA GLU A 77 -6.96 -17.26 -10.67
C GLU A 77 -6.16 -18.51 -11.07
N ARG A 78 -6.36 -19.03 -12.29
CA ARG A 78 -5.60 -20.19 -12.78
C ARG A 78 -4.13 -19.82 -12.98
N ALA A 79 -3.86 -18.67 -13.60
CA ALA A 79 -2.51 -18.18 -13.74
C ALA A 79 -1.88 -17.90 -12.36
N ALA A 80 -2.58 -17.21 -11.47
CA ALA A 80 -2.10 -16.88 -10.12
C ALA A 80 -1.72 -18.13 -9.32
N HIS A 81 -2.56 -19.17 -9.34
CA HIS A 81 -2.30 -20.46 -8.67
C HIS A 81 -1.09 -21.21 -9.24
N GLY A 82 -0.74 -20.97 -10.52
CA GLY A 82 0.42 -21.57 -11.16
C GLY A 82 1.75 -20.87 -10.88
N LEU A 83 1.72 -19.67 -10.29
CA LEU A 83 2.93 -18.89 -10.01
C LEU A 83 3.62 -19.36 -8.72
N PRO A 84 4.95 -19.60 -8.73
CA PRO A 84 5.69 -19.90 -7.52
C PRO A 84 5.74 -18.68 -6.58
N ALA A 85 6.11 -18.90 -5.32
CA ALA A 85 6.41 -17.79 -4.43
C ALA A 85 7.74 -17.14 -4.79
N SER A 86 7.82 -15.82 -4.70
CA SER A 86 9.04 -15.02 -4.87
C SER A 86 9.32 -14.20 -3.62
N THR A 87 10.58 -14.06 -3.24
CA THR A 87 11.03 -13.29 -2.08
C THR A 87 11.85 -12.06 -2.47
N LEU A 88 11.88 -11.71 -3.76
CA LEU A 88 12.63 -10.56 -4.25
C LEU A 88 12.03 -9.27 -3.71
N SER A 89 12.85 -8.33 -3.26
CA SER A 89 12.33 -7.03 -2.83
C SER A 89 12.32 -6.05 -4.00
N LEU A 90 11.14 -5.53 -4.34
CA LEU A 90 11.01 -4.47 -5.33
C LEU A 90 11.69 -3.19 -4.85
N SER A 91 11.49 -2.83 -3.58
CA SER A 91 12.03 -1.61 -2.98
C SER A 91 13.55 -1.62 -2.87
N GLU A 92 14.17 -2.74 -2.48
CA GLU A 92 15.64 -2.86 -2.44
C GLU A 92 16.24 -2.71 -3.83
N GLY A 93 15.56 -3.25 -4.84
CA GLY A 93 16.05 -3.18 -6.20
C GLY A 93 15.91 -1.79 -6.84
N ILE A 94 14.83 -1.06 -6.54
CA ILE A 94 14.71 0.36 -6.93
C ILE A 94 15.76 1.20 -6.21
N ALA A 95 15.99 0.96 -4.90
CA ALA A 95 17.06 1.62 -4.14
C ALA A 95 18.46 1.32 -4.72
N ALA A 96 18.65 0.14 -5.32
CA ALA A 96 19.87 -0.23 -6.06
C ALA A 96 19.95 0.34 -7.48
N GLY A 97 19.01 1.20 -7.90
CA GLY A 97 19.01 1.86 -9.20
C GLY A 97 18.50 1.00 -10.36
N LYS A 98 17.87 -0.15 -10.07
CA LYS A 98 17.26 -0.98 -11.12
C LYS A 98 15.95 -0.36 -11.59
N THR A 99 15.80 -0.23 -12.89
CA THR A 99 14.64 0.47 -13.52
C THR A 99 13.70 -0.46 -14.26
N THR A 100 13.93 -1.78 -14.24
CA THR A 100 13.08 -2.78 -14.91
C THR A 100 12.90 -4.03 -14.06
N PHE A 101 11.75 -4.69 -14.18
CA PHE A 101 11.48 -5.97 -13.52
C PHE A 101 12.48 -7.06 -13.92
N LYS A 102 12.92 -7.09 -15.18
CA LYS A 102 13.96 -8.02 -15.62
C LYS A 102 15.29 -7.79 -14.92
N ALA A 103 15.72 -6.54 -14.76
CA ALA A 103 16.92 -6.22 -13.98
C ALA A 103 16.80 -6.62 -12.50
N LEU A 104 15.56 -6.69 -11.99
CA LEU A 104 15.23 -7.16 -10.65
C LEU A 104 15.19 -8.68 -10.53
N GLY A 105 15.23 -9.42 -11.64
CA GLY A 105 15.03 -10.88 -11.67
C GLY A 105 13.55 -11.29 -11.57
N MET A 106 12.63 -10.36 -11.82
CA MET A 106 11.18 -10.58 -11.79
C MET A 106 10.65 -10.78 -13.21
N ASP A 107 10.85 -11.96 -13.79
CA ASP A 107 10.48 -12.24 -15.19
C ASP A 107 8.98 -12.10 -15.49
N GLN A 108 8.15 -12.31 -14.46
CA GLN A 108 6.69 -12.16 -14.52
C GLN A 108 6.21 -10.92 -13.73
N ALA A 109 7.12 -10.01 -13.38
CA ALA A 109 6.81 -8.74 -12.71
C ALA A 109 6.02 -8.84 -11.38
N TYR A 110 6.24 -9.90 -10.60
CA TYR A 110 5.67 -10.02 -9.25
C TYR A 110 6.74 -10.37 -8.20
N THR A 111 6.41 -10.09 -6.96
CA THR A 111 7.05 -10.67 -5.78
C THR A 111 6.01 -10.94 -4.69
N GLY A 112 6.23 -11.99 -3.91
CA GLY A 112 5.23 -12.53 -2.98
C GLY A 112 4.62 -13.84 -3.48
N SER A 113 3.40 -14.15 -3.02
CA SER A 113 2.69 -15.41 -3.27
C SER A 113 1.27 -15.18 -3.82
N PRO A 114 1.11 -14.81 -5.11
CA PRO A 114 -0.22 -14.62 -5.70
C PRO A 114 -1.11 -15.86 -5.54
N ALA A 115 -0.53 -17.06 -5.61
CA ALA A 115 -1.21 -18.35 -5.42
C ALA A 115 -1.87 -18.54 -4.04
N LYS A 116 -1.51 -17.73 -3.04
CA LYS A 116 -2.08 -17.78 -1.68
C LYS A 116 -3.16 -16.73 -1.43
N ALA A 117 -3.43 -15.87 -2.42
CA ALA A 117 -4.39 -14.80 -2.26
C ALA A 117 -5.81 -15.33 -2.02
N THR A 118 -6.55 -14.65 -1.16
CA THR A 118 -7.95 -14.99 -0.87
C THR A 118 -8.82 -13.75 -0.82
N ARG A 119 -10.11 -13.91 -1.10
CA ARG A 119 -11.09 -12.83 -1.00
C ARG A 119 -11.18 -12.32 0.44
N GLU A 120 -11.14 -13.23 1.40
CA GLU A 120 -11.30 -12.97 2.83
C GLU A 120 -10.14 -12.12 3.36
N GLU A 121 -8.90 -12.45 3.00
CA GLU A 121 -7.75 -11.62 3.35
C GLU A 121 -7.84 -10.24 2.71
N GLY A 122 -8.33 -10.15 1.47
CA GLY A 122 -8.55 -8.88 0.79
C GLY A 122 -9.56 -8.00 1.52
N ALA A 123 -10.70 -8.58 1.93
CA ALA A 123 -11.73 -7.87 2.68
C ALA A 123 -11.20 -7.38 4.04
N GLU A 124 -10.46 -8.22 4.76
CA GLU A 124 -9.80 -7.82 6.01
C GLU A 124 -8.80 -6.69 5.80
N MET A 125 -8.04 -6.74 4.71
CA MET A 125 -7.05 -5.74 4.41
C MET A 125 -7.67 -4.40 4.00
N LEU A 126 -8.74 -4.42 3.20
CA LEU A 126 -9.51 -3.23 2.85
C LEU A 126 -10.03 -2.52 4.11
N GLU A 127 -10.55 -3.27 5.09
CA GLU A 127 -11.02 -2.70 6.36
C GLU A 127 -9.88 -2.03 7.14
N ARG A 128 -8.69 -2.65 7.19
CA ARG A 128 -7.50 -2.09 7.85
C ARG A 128 -7.01 -0.81 7.17
N LEU A 129 -6.99 -0.79 5.84
CA LEU A 129 -6.61 0.38 5.04
C LEU A 129 -7.64 1.51 5.20
N ALA A 130 -8.94 1.19 5.14
CA ALA A 130 -10.01 2.14 5.37
C ALA A 130 -9.95 2.75 6.79
N THR A 131 -9.73 1.92 7.81
CA THR A 131 -9.54 2.36 9.19
C THR A 131 -8.36 3.32 9.32
N MET A 132 -7.24 3.03 8.65
CA MET A 132 -6.06 3.90 8.64
C MET A 132 -6.38 5.27 8.07
N ILE A 133 -7.02 5.32 6.90
CA ILE A 133 -7.44 6.57 6.25
C ILE A 133 -8.40 7.34 7.16
N VAL A 134 -9.49 6.72 7.59
CA VAL A 134 -10.55 7.37 8.38
C VAL A 134 -9.98 7.95 9.67
N ARG A 135 -9.12 7.20 10.38
CA ARG A 135 -8.54 7.68 11.64
C ARG A 135 -7.63 8.88 11.44
N GLU A 136 -6.77 8.86 10.41
CA GLU A 136 -5.88 9.98 10.11
C GLU A 136 -6.66 11.24 9.72
N VAL A 137 -7.78 11.09 9.00
CA VAL A 137 -8.66 12.22 8.66
C VAL A 137 -9.38 12.75 9.90
N VAL A 138 -10.03 11.89 10.69
CA VAL A 138 -10.80 12.31 11.87
C VAL A 138 -9.91 13.00 12.90
N GLU A 139 -8.77 12.40 13.25
CA GLU A 139 -7.82 12.99 14.21
C GLU A 139 -7.24 14.32 13.67
N GLY A 140 -7.03 14.41 12.36
CA GLY A 140 -6.63 15.66 11.70
C GLY A 140 -7.69 16.75 11.87
N LEU A 141 -8.94 16.45 11.57
CA LEU A 141 -10.06 17.39 11.71
C LEU A 141 -10.29 17.83 13.17
N GLU A 142 -10.17 16.91 14.14
CA GLU A 142 -10.25 17.24 15.56
C GLU A 142 -9.16 18.24 16.01
N SER A 143 -8.02 18.27 15.32
CA SER A 143 -6.94 19.23 15.59
C SER A 143 -7.20 20.64 15.03
N LEU A 144 -8.22 20.82 14.17
CA LEU A 144 -8.60 22.13 13.63
C LEU A 144 -9.51 22.95 14.55
N GLY A 145 -10.25 22.31 15.47
CA GLY A 145 -11.25 22.96 16.34
C GLY A 145 -12.68 22.71 15.89
#